data_AF-A0A932X177-F1
#
_entry.id   AF-A0A932X177-F1
#
_cell.length_a   1.000
_cell.length_b   1.000
_cell.length_c   1.000
_cell.angle_alpha   90.00
_cell.angle_beta   90.00
_cell.angle_gamma   90.00
#
_symmetry.space_group_name_H-M   'P 1'
#
loop_
_entity.id
_entity.type
_entity.pdbx_description
1 polymer ?
#
loop_
_entity_poly.entity_id
_entity_poly.type
_entity_poly.pdbx_seq_one_letter_code
_entity_poly.pdbx_strand_id
1 'polypeptide(L)'
;RAEVEPNNTVRDVQRIAPPVIINGLISRPGDVDVFRFEGRAGEEVVAEVYARRLGSPLDSLLRLTDASGRVLAWNDDHEDREARLLTHHADSYLSTRLPKTGTYFVRLADSQQHGGDSYAYRLRVGPRRPDFAVRVTPSSANMRGLPVAPLCVHVLRRDGFNDEIEVVLKDAPPGFTLSGGRVPSGRDSVRITLAAPPRQIDGPVALQLEARARIGGTMVVRPVVPADDMMQAFAYRHLVPARELLVAIGGAARYAPPIGLADAGPVRIPVGGTAQVRVNAPRRPALSAIRLELFEPPKGVILEDVTVEPDGLTLVLKADAGAPKAGYADNLIVEAFTEMAGGPQNGRAANRGRRLSLGVLPAIPFEIIQR
;
A
#
# COMPACT_ATOMS: atom_id res chain seq x y z
N ARG A 1 -14.86 21.78 -18.45
CA ARG A 1 -14.87 22.79 -19.53
C ARG A 1 -14.28 22.14 -20.78
N ALA A 2 -14.57 22.67 -21.96
CA ALA A 2 -13.85 22.29 -23.17
C ALA A 2 -12.67 23.25 -23.38
N GLU A 3 -11.65 22.80 -24.09
CA GLU A 3 -10.69 23.71 -24.71
C GLU A 3 -11.40 24.65 -25.72
N VAL A 4 -10.76 25.76 -26.05
CA VAL A 4 -11.21 26.69 -27.09
C VAL A 4 -10.03 27.06 -27.95
N GLU A 5 -10.09 26.70 -29.23
CA GLU A 5 -9.06 26.96 -30.23
C GLU A 5 -9.30 28.28 -30.99
N PRO A 6 -8.25 28.95 -31.52
CA PRO A 6 -6.83 28.62 -31.36
C PRO A 6 -6.31 29.00 -29.96
N ASN A 7 -5.50 28.15 -29.33
CA ASN A 7 -4.84 28.44 -28.05
C ASN A 7 -3.33 28.12 -28.08
N ASN A 8 -2.78 27.95 -29.29
CA ASN A 8 -1.45 27.41 -29.55
C ASN A 8 -0.30 28.29 -29.01
N THR A 9 -0.60 29.55 -28.66
CA THR A 9 0.39 30.53 -28.24
C THR A 9 -0.06 31.33 -27.02
N VAL A 10 0.89 32.03 -26.39
CA VAL A 10 0.62 32.93 -25.27
C VAL A 10 -0.29 34.11 -25.67
N ARG A 11 -0.42 34.42 -26.98
CA ARG A 11 -1.26 35.52 -27.48
C ARG A 11 -2.74 35.11 -27.54
N ASP A 12 -3.01 33.88 -27.95
CA ASP A 12 -4.36 33.34 -28.13
C ASP A 12 -4.78 32.45 -26.95
N VAL A 13 -4.06 32.58 -25.83
CA VAL A 13 -4.17 31.69 -24.68
C VAL A 13 -5.57 31.64 -24.07
N GLN A 14 -6.07 30.43 -23.83
CA GLN A 14 -7.32 30.26 -23.10
C GLN A 14 -7.11 30.57 -21.62
N ARG A 15 -7.86 31.55 -21.09
CA ARG A 15 -7.84 31.88 -19.66
C ARG A 15 -8.68 30.88 -18.86
N ILE A 16 -8.12 30.38 -17.79
CA ILE A 16 -8.76 29.42 -16.89
C ILE A 16 -8.70 29.91 -15.44
N ALA A 17 -9.64 29.44 -14.62
CA ALA A 17 -9.71 29.74 -13.20
C ALA A 17 -9.66 28.41 -12.42
N PRO A 18 -8.49 28.01 -11.89
CA PRO A 18 -8.38 26.82 -11.04
C PRO A 18 -9.20 26.96 -9.74
N PRO A 19 -9.75 25.86 -9.18
CA PRO A 19 -9.67 24.49 -9.68
C PRO A 19 -10.56 24.27 -10.91
N VAL A 20 -10.00 23.64 -11.95
CA VAL A 20 -10.70 23.38 -13.21
C VAL A 20 -10.30 22.04 -13.82
N ILE A 21 -11.24 21.44 -14.55
CA ILE A 21 -11.00 20.32 -15.45
C ILE A 21 -11.34 20.77 -16.87
N ILE A 22 -10.43 20.50 -17.80
CA ILE A 22 -10.52 20.83 -19.22
C ILE A 22 -10.43 19.52 -19.99
N ASN A 23 -11.40 19.26 -20.86
CA ASN A 23 -11.26 18.19 -21.85
C ASN A 23 -10.87 18.85 -23.17
N GLY A 24 -9.87 18.29 -23.83
CA GLY A 24 -9.34 18.82 -25.08
C GLY A 24 -8.77 17.72 -25.97
N LEU A 25 -8.15 18.13 -27.07
CA LEU A 25 -7.68 17.30 -28.16
C LEU A 25 -6.44 17.95 -28.79
N ILE A 26 -5.31 17.24 -28.74
CA ILE A 26 -4.14 17.61 -29.55
C ILE A 26 -4.48 17.28 -31.01
N SER A 27 -5.01 18.28 -31.72
CA SER A 27 -5.82 18.10 -32.93
C SER A 27 -5.00 17.71 -34.17
N ARG A 28 -3.71 18.05 -34.18
CA ARG A 28 -2.78 17.82 -35.29
C ARG A 28 -1.35 17.65 -34.79
N PRO A 29 -0.45 17.06 -35.59
CA PRO A 29 0.96 17.00 -35.24
C PRO A 29 1.55 18.38 -34.91
N GLY A 30 2.30 18.45 -33.81
CA GLY A 30 2.92 19.68 -33.30
C GLY A 30 1.97 20.67 -32.62
N ASP A 31 0.71 20.29 -32.39
CA ASP A 31 -0.26 21.11 -31.64
C ASP A 31 0.14 21.21 -30.15
N VAL A 32 -0.09 22.39 -29.57
CA VAL A 32 0.31 22.72 -28.19
C VAL A 32 -0.79 23.54 -27.55
N ASP A 33 -1.53 22.97 -26.61
CA ASP A 33 -2.53 23.71 -25.86
C ASP A 33 -1.89 24.56 -24.76
N VAL A 34 -2.16 25.86 -24.76
CA VAL A 34 -1.70 26.79 -23.73
C VAL A 34 -2.88 27.32 -22.92
N PHE A 35 -2.78 27.18 -21.60
CA PHE A 35 -3.75 27.72 -20.64
C PHE A 35 -3.09 28.72 -19.70
N ARG A 36 -3.77 29.84 -19.44
CA ARG A 36 -3.32 30.90 -18.52
C ARG A 36 -4.16 30.93 -17.25
N PHE A 37 -3.51 31.07 -16.10
CA PHE A 37 -4.17 31.37 -14.83
C PHE A 37 -3.37 32.37 -13.99
N GLU A 38 -4.03 32.96 -12.98
CA GLU A 38 -3.37 33.77 -11.95
C GLU A 38 -3.20 32.93 -10.68
N GLY A 39 -2.02 33.00 -10.05
CA GLY A 39 -1.71 32.29 -8.81
C GLY A 39 -0.99 33.19 -7.79
N ARG A 40 -0.99 32.78 -6.52
CA ARG A 40 -0.36 33.54 -5.42
C ARG A 40 0.93 32.88 -4.95
N ALA A 41 1.85 33.70 -4.45
CA ALA A 41 3.09 33.20 -3.85
C ALA A 41 2.80 32.19 -2.73
N GLY A 42 3.47 31.04 -2.78
CA GLY A 42 3.34 29.97 -1.79
C GLY A 42 2.18 28.99 -2.02
N GLU A 43 1.29 29.23 -2.98
CA GLU A 43 0.25 28.26 -3.34
C GLU A 43 0.86 27.02 -4.00
N GLU A 44 0.33 25.85 -3.67
CA GLU A 44 0.66 24.59 -4.35
C GLU A 44 -0.31 24.39 -5.52
N VAL A 45 0.23 24.21 -6.72
CA VAL A 45 -0.55 23.92 -7.93
C VAL A 45 -0.16 22.54 -8.47
N VAL A 46 -1.18 21.77 -8.80
CA VAL A 46 -1.10 20.51 -9.52
C VAL A 46 -1.65 20.70 -10.92
N ALA A 47 -0.95 20.15 -11.91
CA ALA A 47 -1.45 19.92 -13.25
C ALA A 47 -1.30 18.41 -13.57
N GLU A 48 -2.39 17.78 -13.97
CA GLU A 48 -2.44 16.33 -14.19
C GLU A 48 -3.25 16.02 -15.46
N VAL A 49 -2.68 15.19 -16.33
CA VAL A 49 -3.31 14.73 -17.58
C VAL A 49 -3.85 13.33 -17.39
N TYR A 50 -5.10 13.11 -17.80
CA TYR A 50 -5.67 11.79 -18.03
C TYR A 50 -5.88 11.63 -19.54
N ALA A 51 -5.02 10.85 -20.19
CA ALA A 51 -5.13 10.53 -21.61
C ALA A 51 -4.88 9.04 -21.81
N ARG A 52 -3.66 8.56 -21.56
CA ARG A 52 -3.30 7.14 -21.62
C ARG A 52 -4.18 6.30 -20.71
N ARG A 53 -4.50 6.79 -19.51
CA ARG A 53 -5.45 6.15 -18.57
C ARG A 53 -6.88 6.05 -19.11
N LEU A 54 -7.21 6.82 -20.14
CA LEU A 54 -8.50 6.83 -20.82
C LEU A 54 -8.43 6.22 -22.23
N GLY A 55 -7.32 5.56 -22.58
CA GLY A 55 -7.15 4.88 -23.88
C GLY A 55 -6.69 5.79 -25.02
N SER A 56 -6.37 7.05 -24.75
CA SER A 56 -5.77 7.95 -25.74
C SER A 56 -4.31 7.55 -26.03
N PRO A 57 -3.84 7.65 -27.29
CA PRO A 57 -2.46 7.39 -27.66
C PRO A 57 -1.52 8.53 -27.28
N LEU A 58 -2.04 9.65 -26.77
CA LEU A 58 -1.24 10.80 -26.34
C LEU A 58 -0.13 10.35 -25.38
N ASP A 59 1.07 10.82 -25.68
CA ASP A 59 2.25 10.76 -24.82
C ASP A 59 2.47 12.18 -24.30
N SER A 60 1.77 12.50 -23.21
CA SER A 60 1.60 13.91 -22.83
C SER A 60 2.90 14.51 -22.34
N LEU A 61 3.10 15.79 -22.62
CA LEU A 61 4.19 16.60 -22.07
C LEU A 61 3.59 17.86 -21.45
N LEU A 62 3.61 17.94 -20.11
CA LEU A 62 3.21 19.12 -19.36
C LEU A 62 4.39 20.02 -19.03
N ARG A 63 4.20 21.34 -19.19
CA ARG A 63 5.11 22.37 -18.67
C ARG A 63 4.33 23.47 -17.97
N LEU A 64 4.74 23.82 -16.75
CA LEU A 64 4.28 25.01 -16.04
C LEU A 64 5.36 26.09 -16.09
N THR A 65 4.98 27.28 -16.56
CA THR A 65 5.89 28.43 -16.70
C THR A 65 5.35 29.67 -15.99
N ASP A 66 6.25 30.54 -15.54
CA ASP A 66 5.87 31.89 -15.10
C ASP A 66 5.74 32.87 -16.28
N ALA A 67 5.35 34.12 -15.99
CA ALA A 67 5.17 35.17 -16.99
C ALA A 67 6.41 35.50 -17.84
N SER A 68 7.62 35.17 -17.37
CA SER A 68 8.86 35.35 -18.14
C SER A 68 9.14 34.19 -19.11
N GLY A 69 8.34 33.13 -19.05
CA GLY A 69 8.56 31.89 -19.78
C GLY A 69 9.50 30.92 -19.08
N ARG A 70 9.97 31.24 -17.87
CA ARG A 70 10.80 30.32 -17.07
C ARG A 70 9.97 29.11 -16.66
N VAL A 71 10.49 27.92 -16.95
CA VAL A 71 9.88 26.64 -16.54
C VAL A 71 10.06 26.43 -15.05
N LEU A 72 8.95 26.23 -14.35
CA LEU A 72 8.91 25.96 -12.91
C LEU A 72 8.83 24.47 -12.62
N ALA A 73 8.14 23.72 -13.48
CA ALA A 73 8.01 22.28 -13.43
C ALA A 73 7.62 21.76 -14.83
N TRP A 74 8.03 20.53 -15.13
CA TRP A 74 7.59 19.80 -16.31
C TRP A 74 7.61 18.31 -16.03
N ASN A 75 6.82 17.55 -16.78
CA ASN A 75 6.76 16.10 -16.72
C ASN A 75 6.15 15.58 -18.03
N ASP A 76 6.64 14.45 -18.53
CA ASP A 76 6.07 13.69 -19.63
C ASP A 76 5.44 12.38 -19.11
N ASP A 77 6.18 11.62 -18.31
CA ASP A 77 5.71 10.33 -17.76
C ASP A 77 5.46 10.38 -16.25
N HIS A 78 4.30 9.90 -15.81
CA HIS A 78 3.99 9.68 -14.40
C HIS A 78 3.37 8.30 -14.15
N GLU A 79 4.05 7.49 -13.33
CA GLU A 79 3.53 6.20 -12.89
C GLU A 79 2.32 6.38 -11.97
N ASP A 80 1.15 5.94 -12.44
CA ASP A 80 -0.05 5.79 -11.62
C ASP A 80 -0.11 4.35 -11.09
N ARG A 81 0.26 4.17 -9.82
CA ARG A 81 0.31 2.87 -9.16
C ARG A 81 -1.05 2.17 -9.04
N GLU A 82 -2.16 2.83 -9.36
CA GLU A 82 -3.48 2.19 -9.44
C GLU A 82 -3.82 1.70 -10.85
N ALA A 83 -3.21 2.28 -11.87
CA ALA A 83 -3.40 1.90 -13.26
C ALA A 83 -2.43 0.78 -13.70
N ARG A 84 -2.16 -0.22 -12.84
CA ARG A 84 -1.06 -1.20 -13.04
C ARG A 84 -1.21 -2.14 -14.22
N LEU A 85 -2.39 -2.19 -14.87
CA LEU A 85 -2.54 -2.94 -16.13
C LEU A 85 -2.07 -2.11 -17.34
N LEU A 86 -1.82 -0.82 -17.15
CA LEU A 86 -1.10 0.00 -18.13
C LEU A 86 0.39 -0.27 -17.95
N THR A 87 1.03 -0.80 -18.99
CA THR A 87 2.48 -1.05 -19.00
C THR A 87 3.28 0.17 -19.45
N HIS A 88 2.61 1.18 -20.02
CA HIS A 88 3.20 2.44 -20.48
C HIS A 88 2.45 3.60 -19.84
N HIS A 89 3.11 4.30 -18.91
CA HIS A 89 2.54 5.39 -18.13
C HIS A 89 2.87 6.76 -18.75
N ALA A 90 2.25 7.08 -19.88
CA ALA A 90 2.52 8.28 -20.68
C ALA A 90 1.64 9.51 -20.33
N ASP A 91 1.00 9.46 -19.15
CA ASP A 91 0.22 10.56 -18.62
C ASP A 91 1.11 11.43 -17.74
N SER A 92 1.09 12.75 -17.93
CA SER A 92 1.90 13.66 -17.14
C SER A 92 1.21 14.09 -15.84
N TYR A 93 2.03 14.26 -14.81
CA TYR A 93 1.65 14.86 -13.53
C TYR A 93 2.76 15.79 -13.04
N LEU A 94 2.40 17.00 -12.61
CA LEU A 94 3.31 17.88 -11.87
C LEU A 94 2.60 18.52 -10.68
N SER A 95 3.37 18.76 -9.61
CA SER A 95 2.97 19.55 -8.46
C SER A 95 4.10 20.50 -8.12
N THR A 96 3.82 21.80 -7.96
CA THR A 96 4.84 22.77 -7.56
C THR A 96 4.27 23.90 -6.72
N ARG A 97 5.15 24.50 -5.92
CA ARG A 97 4.87 25.72 -5.15
C ARG A 97 5.16 26.95 -6.02
N LEU A 98 4.17 27.81 -6.16
CA LEU A 98 4.31 29.03 -6.93
C LEU A 98 5.25 30.02 -6.21
N PRO A 99 6.32 30.51 -6.87
CA PRO A 99 7.32 31.35 -6.19
C PRO A 99 6.85 32.79 -5.96
N LYS A 100 5.89 33.30 -6.75
CA LYS A 100 5.43 34.69 -6.71
C LYS A 100 3.93 34.79 -6.98
N THR A 101 3.33 35.91 -6.62
CA THR A 101 1.97 36.22 -7.09
C THR A 101 2.05 36.75 -8.51
N GLY A 102 1.22 36.23 -9.42
CA GLY A 102 1.15 36.69 -10.80
C GLY A 102 0.64 35.63 -11.77
N THR A 103 0.94 35.85 -13.04
CA THR A 103 0.44 35.04 -14.15
C THR A 103 1.33 33.81 -14.40
N TYR A 104 0.67 32.68 -14.64
CA TYR A 104 1.28 31.40 -14.96
C TYR A 104 0.64 30.75 -16.18
N PHE A 105 1.39 29.87 -16.84
CA PHE A 105 0.94 29.14 -18.02
C PHE A 105 1.18 27.65 -17.90
N VAL A 106 0.15 26.85 -18.14
CA VAL A 106 0.24 25.41 -18.37
C VAL A 106 0.28 25.17 -19.87
N ARG A 107 1.29 24.46 -20.35
CA ARG A 107 1.43 24.02 -21.73
C ARG A 107 1.29 22.50 -21.77
N LEU A 108 0.49 21.99 -22.68
CA LEU A 108 0.29 20.57 -22.92
C LEU A 108 0.54 20.28 -24.40
N ALA A 109 1.32 19.26 -24.69
CA ALA A 109 1.60 18.78 -26.03
C ALA A 109 1.78 17.27 -26.02
N ASP A 110 1.95 16.67 -27.20
CA ASP A 110 2.53 15.33 -27.35
C ASP A 110 4.07 15.40 -27.36
N SER A 111 4.73 14.55 -26.58
CA SER A 111 6.19 14.52 -26.43
C SER A 111 6.89 14.15 -27.75
N GLN A 112 6.22 13.39 -28.62
CA GLN A 112 6.69 12.96 -29.93
C GLN A 112 6.12 13.81 -31.08
N GLN A 113 5.41 14.90 -30.75
CA GLN A 113 4.79 15.83 -31.70
C GLN A 113 3.69 15.21 -32.58
N HIS A 114 3.08 14.11 -32.14
CA HIS A 114 1.89 13.57 -32.80
C HIS A 114 0.62 14.36 -32.43
N GLY A 115 -0.48 14.05 -33.12
CA GLY A 115 -1.80 14.61 -32.86
C GLY A 115 -2.83 14.06 -33.85
N GLY A 116 -4.11 14.28 -33.57
CA GLY A 116 -5.23 13.81 -34.38
C GLY A 116 -6.46 13.49 -33.53
N ASP A 117 -7.54 13.06 -34.19
CA ASP A 117 -8.87 12.88 -33.58
C ASP A 117 -8.93 11.92 -32.38
N SER A 118 -7.92 11.06 -32.20
CA SER A 118 -7.81 10.14 -31.07
C SER A 118 -7.02 10.67 -29.87
N TYR A 119 -6.29 11.79 -30.00
CA TYR A 119 -5.39 12.35 -28.98
C TYR A 119 -6.11 13.20 -27.93
N ALA A 120 -7.30 12.75 -27.55
CA ALA A 120 -8.10 13.43 -26.55
C ALA A 120 -7.43 13.34 -25.17
N TYR A 121 -7.60 14.36 -24.35
CA TYR A 121 -7.09 14.41 -22.99
C TYR A 121 -8.08 15.07 -22.04
N ARG A 122 -7.87 14.81 -20.75
CA ARG A 122 -8.46 15.57 -19.66
C ARG A 122 -7.37 16.16 -18.77
N LEU A 123 -7.27 17.48 -18.75
CA LEU A 123 -6.33 18.23 -17.92
C LEU A 123 -7.03 18.73 -16.66
N ARG A 124 -6.51 18.37 -15.49
CA ARG A 124 -6.86 18.94 -14.20
C ARG A 124 -5.82 19.99 -13.82
N VAL A 125 -6.25 21.20 -13.46
CA VAL A 125 -5.39 22.23 -12.87
C VAL A 125 -6.03 22.72 -11.57
N GLY A 126 -5.28 22.75 -10.46
CA GLY A 126 -5.81 23.22 -9.18
C GLY A 126 -4.93 22.85 -7.99
N PRO A 127 -5.45 22.97 -6.75
CA PRO A 127 -4.69 22.57 -5.56
C PRO A 127 -4.50 21.04 -5.53
N ARG A 128 -3.57 20.60 -4.67
CA ARG A 128 -3.42 19.19 -4.31
C ARG A 128 -4.75 18.63 -3.81
N ARG A 129 -5.03 17.38 -4.15
CA ARG A 129 -6.16 16.60 -3.63
C ARG A 129 -5.62 15.35 -2.93
N PRO A 130 -5.02 15.50 -1.74
CA PRO A 130 -4.48 14.36 -1.00
C PRO A 130 -5.56 13.29 -0.84
N ASP A 131 -5.22 12.06 -1.20
CA ASP A 131 -6.12 10.91 -1.11
C ASP A 131 -5.29 9.62 -1.06
N PHE A 132 -5.96 8.50 -0.89
CA PHE A 132 -5.34 7.19 -0.93
C PHE A 132 -6.30 6.12 -1.44
N ALA A 133 -5.73 5.06 -2.01
CA ALA A 133 -6.41 3.78 -2.19
C ALA A 133 -5.66 2.70 -1.41
N VAL A 134 -6.35 1.59 -1.11
CA VAL A 134 -5.75 0.48 -0.36
C VAL A 134 -6.06 -0.83 -1.05
N ARG A 135 -5.04 -1.69 -1.15
CA ARG A 135 -5.16 -3.10 -1.55
C ARG A 135 -4.78 -4.02 -0.40
N VAL A 136 -5.29 -5.24 -0.41
CA VAL A 136 -4.84 -6.31 0.50
C VAL A 136 -4.50 -7.57 -0.28
N THR A 137 -3.38 -8.20 0.04
CA THR A 137 -2.91 -9.44 -0.57
C THR A 137 -2.61 -10.51 0.47
N PRO A 138 -2.80 -11.81 0.18
CA PRO A 138 -3.47 -12.35 -1.00
C PRO A 138 -4.98 -12.04 -1.01
N SER A 139 -5.63 -12.26 -2.16
CA SER A 139 -7.08 -12.11 -2.32
C SER A 139 -7.87 -13.26 -1.67
N SER A 140 -7.18 -14.33 -1.26
CA SER A 140 -7.79 -15.42 -0.52
C SER A 140 -6.84 -16.00 0.53
N ALA A 141 -7.41 -16.38 1.67
CA ALA A 141 -6.68 -16.99 2.78
C ALA A 141 -7.26 -18.36 3.12
N ASN A 142 -6.42 -19.38 3.14
CA ASN A 142 -6.77 -20.72 3.58
C ASN A 142 -6.16 -20.97 4.96
N MET A 143 -7.00 -21.09 5.98
CA MET A 143 -6.57 -21.30 7.36
C MET A 143 -6.70 -22.78 7.73
N ARG A 144 -5.58 -23.40 8.10
CA ARG A 144 -5.48 -24.76 8.64
C ARG A 144 -4.55 -24.74 9.86
N GLY A 145 -4.96 -25.34 10.97
CA GLY A 145 -4.17 -25.28 12.22
C GLY A 145 -4.59 -24.10 13.08
N LEU A 146 -3.71 -23.12 13.30
CA LEU A 146 -4.10 -21.86 13.93
C LEU A 146 -5.04 -21.09 12.97
N PRO A 147 -6.18 -20.57 13.45
CA PRO A 147 -7.12 -19.84 12.61
C PRO A 147 -6.66 -18.40 12.39
N VAL A 148 -5.39 -18.19 12.03
CA VAL A 148 -4.79 -16.87 11.81
C VAL A 148 -3.98 -16.90 10.53
N ALA A 149 -4.24 -15.96 9.61
CA ALA A 149 -3.50 -15.80 8.36
C ALA A 149 -2.86 -14.42 8.27
N PRO A 150 -1.61 -14.32 7.76
CA PRO A 150 -1.02 -13.03 7.44
C PRO A 150 -1.64 -12.47 6.15
N LEU A 151 -1.88 -11.16 6.14
CA LEU A 151 -2.23 -10.38 4.96
C LEU A 151 -1.26 -9.20 4.84
N CYS A 152 -0.98 -8.74 3.63
CA CYS A 152 -0.21 -7.53 3.38
C CYS A 152 -1.14 -6.44 2.85
N VAL A 153 -1.21 -5.32 3.57
CA VAL A 153 -1.92 -4.12 3.15
C VAL A 153 -0.95 -3.26 2.34
N HIS A 154 -1.40 -2.79 1.19
CA HIS A 154 -0.67 -1.88 0.31
C HIS A 154 -1.44 -0.58 0.17
N VAL A 155 -0.79 0.55 0.47
CA VAL A 155 -1.37 1.89 0.35
C VAL A 155 -0.83 2.57 -0.90
N LEU A 156 -1.74 3.11 -1.69
CA LEU A 156 -1.46 3.92 -2.88
C LEU A 156 -1.77 5.37 -2.53
N ARG A 157 -0.73 6.10 -2.12
CA ARG A 157 -0.83 7.49 -1.66
C ARG A 157 -0.86 8.45 -2.85
N ARG A 158 -1.73 9.46 -2.81
CA ARG A 158 -1.92 10.44 -3.90
C ARG A 158 -1.72 11.87 -3.43
N ASP A 159 -1.26 12.73 -4.33
CA ASP A 159 -1.16 14.20 -4.13
C ASP A 159 -0.49 14.62 -2.80
N GLY A 160 0.49 13.83 -2.34
CA GLY A 160 1.25 14.08 -1.11
C GLY A 160 0.56 13.64 0.18
N PHE A 161 -0.52 12.85 0.13
CA PHE A 161 -1.10 12.25 1.33
C PHE A 161 -0.09 11.32 2.01
N ASN A 162 0.33 11.65 3.23
CA ASN A 162 1.38 10.91 3.94
C ASN A 162 0.96 10.40 5.32
N ASP A 163 -0.28 10.68 5.73
CA ASP A 163 -0.74 10.41 7.09
C ASP A 163 -1.01 8.92 7.33
N GLU A 164 -1.18 8.59 8.60
CA GLU A 164 -1.55 7.28 9.07
C GLU A 164 -2.93 6.84 8.56
N ILE A 165 -3.06 5.55 8.26
CA ILE A 165 -4.31 4.91 7.86
C ILE A 165 -4.61 3.76 8.83
N GLU A 166 -5.84 3.70 9.32
CA GLU A 166 -6.36 2.56 10.07
C GLU A 166 -7.16 1.65 9.13
N VAL A 167 -6.80 0.38 9.08
CA VAL A 167 -7.54 -0.67 8.38
C VAL A 167 -8.34 -1.49 9.38
N VAL A 168 -9.62 -1.67 9.10
CA VAL A 168 -10.56 -2.40 9.95
C VAL A 168 -11.38 -3.40 9.15
N LEU A 169 -11.88 -4.43 9.82
CA LEU A 169 -12.94 -5.28 9.28
C LEU A 169 -14.25 -4.50 9.24
N LYS A 170 -15.00 -4.67 8.14
CA LYS A 170 -16.32 -4.10 7.95
C LYS A 170 -17.35 -5.21 7.94
N ASP A 171 -18.37 -5.10 8.81
CA ASP A 171 -19.52 -6.01 8.86
C ASP A 171 -19.15 -7.50 8.89
N ALA A 172 -18.00 -7.82 9.50
CA ALA A 172 -17.49 -9.18 9.50
C ALA A 172 -18.36 -10.10 10.37
N PRO A 173 -18.56 -11.37 9.98
CA PRO A 173 -19.24 -12.33 10.82
C PRO A 173 -18.60 -12.45 12.21
N PRO A 174 -19.38 -12.81 13.26
CA PRO A 174 -18.85 -12.89 14.61
C PRO A 174 -17.62 -13.81 14.73
N GLY A 175 -16.59 -13.28 15.38
CA GLY A 175 -15.35 -13.98 15.73
C GLY A 175 -14.21 -13.82 14.73
N PHE A 176 -14.39 -13.07 13.64
CA PHE A 176 -13.25 -12.56 12.85
C PHE A 176 -12.65 -11.33 13.51
N THR A 177 -11.31 -11.26 13.59
CA THR A 177 -10.60 -10.10 14.14
C THR A 177 -9.36 -9.77 13.32
N LEU A 178 -9.04 -8.48 13.23
CA LEU A 178 -7.83 -7.98 12.58
C LEU A 178 -6.84 -7.53 13.65
N SER A 179 -5.55 -7.85 13.49
CA SER A 179 -4.47 -7.31 14.33
C SER A 179 -3.44 -6.60 13.47
N GLY A 180 -2.91 -5.49 13.98
CA GLY A 180 -1.93 -4.67 13.26
C GLY A 180 -2.53 -3.76 12.18
N GLY A 181 -3.82 -3.45 12.21
CA GLY A 181 -4.50 -2.66 11.17
C GLY A 181 -3.97 -1.24 10.92
N ARG A 182 -3.04 -0.74 11.75
CA ARG A 182 -2.44 0.58 11.59
C ARG A 182 -1.34 0.56 10.53
N VAL A 183 -1.48 1.38 9.48
CA VAL A 183 -0.43 1.71 8.52
C VAL A 183 0.19 3.06 8.91
N PRO A 184 1.43 3.10 9.44
CA PRO A 184 2.05 4.36 9.88
C PRO A 184 2.24 5.38 8.75
N SER A 185 2.37 6.66 9.10
CA SER A 185 2.66 7.73 8.16
C SER A 185 3.90 7.43 7.30
N GLY A 186 3.82 7.69 6.00
CA GLY A 186 4.91 7.41 5.04
C GLY A 186 5.17 5.93 4.73
N ARG A 187 4.44 4.99 5.34
CA ARG A 187 4.49 3.58 4.95
C ARG A 187 3.50 3.31 3.83
N ASP A 188 3.97 2.61 2.81
CA ASP A 188 3.14 2.15 1.68
C ASP A 188 2.71 0.69 1.84
N SER A 189 3.24 -0.02 2.84
CA SER A 189 2.80 -1.35 3.17
C SER A 189 3.05 -1.72 4.62
N VAL A 190 2.18 -2.59 5.13
CA VAL A 190 2.29 -3.22 6.46
C VAL A 190 1.71 -4.64 6.38
N ARG A 191 2.32 -5.60 7.08
CA ARG A 191 1.71 -6.92 7.26
C ARG A 191 0.78 -6.90 8.46
N ILE A 192 -0.40 -7.48 8.31
CA ILE A 192 -1.42 -7.61 9.35
C ILE A 192 -1.78 -9.08 9.50
N THR A 193 -2.56 -9.41 10.52
CA THR A 193 -3.11 -10.77 10.65
C THR A 193 -4.60 -10.74 10.79
N LEU A 194 -5.25 -11.64 10.06
CA LEU A 194 -6.66 -11.93 10.18
C LEU A 194 -6.84 -13.22 10.97
N ALA A 195 -7.50 -13.13 12.12
CA ALA A 195 -7.94 -14.29 12.86
C ALA A 195 -9.41 -14.61 12.54
N ALA A 196 -9.73 -15.90 12.50
CA ALA A 196 -11.05 -16.44 12.30
C ALA A 196 -11.57 -17.12 13.57
N PRO A 197 -12.89 -17.33 13.73
CA PRO A 197 -13.42 -17.98 14.92
C PRO A 197 -12.90 -19.42 15.04
N PRO A 198 -12.76 -19.96 16.26
CA PRO A 198 -12.26 -21.32 16.50
C PRO A 198 -13.33 -22.40 16.25
N ARG A 199 -14.08 -22.27 15.15
CA ARG A 199 -15.09 -23.22 14.69
C ARG A 199 -14.97 -23.42 13.20
N GLN A 200 -15.33 -24.61 12.74
CA GLN A 200 -15.48 -24.85 11.31
C GLN A 200 -16.59 -23.94 10.76
N ILE A 201 -16.31 -23.31 9.63
CA ILE A 201 -17.30 -22.59 8.84
C ILE A 201 -17.49 -23.37 7.54
N ASP A 202 -18.74 -23.56 7.13
CA ASP A 202 -19.07 -24.24 5.89
C ASP A 202 -18.78 -23.34 4.70
N GLY A 203 -17.79 -23.75 3.90
CA GLY A 203 -17.37 -23.02 2.70
C GLY A 203 -16.57 -21.74 2.97
N PRO A 204 -16.15 -21.04 1.91
CA PRO A 204 -15.46 -19.77 2.02
C PRO A 204 -16.38 -18.64 2.50
N VAL A 205 -15.83 -17.75 3.33
CA VAL A 205 -16.48 -16.51 3.77
C VAL A 205 -15.88 -15.33 3.03
N ALA A 206 -16.72 -14.51 2.40
CA ALA A 206 -16.30 -13.22 1.85
C ALA A 206 -16.20 -12.18 2.98
N LEU A 207 -15.04 -11.54 3.11
CA LEU A 207 -14.81 -10.47 4.08
C LEU A 207 -14.63 -9.12 3.38
N GLN A 208 -15.01 -8.05 4.08
CA GLN A 208 -14.81 -6.68 3.64
C GLN A 208 -13.93 -5.94 4.65
N LEU A 209 -13.03 -5.11 4.12
CA LEU A 209 -12.16 -4.26 4.92
C LEU A 209 -12.35 -2.81 4.47
N GLU A 210 -12.21 -1.89 5.41
CA GLU A 210 -12.22 -0.45 5.16
C GLU A 210 -10.96 0.19 5.72
N ALA A 211 -10.45 1.18 5.00
CA ALA A 211 -9.34 2.01 5.39
C ALA A 211 -9.84 3.41 5.74
N ARG A 212 -9.40 3.91 6.90
CA ARG A 212 -9.86 5.16 7.51
C ARG A 212 -8.67 6.06 7.77
N ALA A 213 -8.74 7.30 7.32
CA ALA A 213 -7.73 8.30 7.64
C ALA A 213 -8.34 9.70 7.65
N ARG A 214 -7.67 10.65 8.31
CA ARG A 214 -8.07 12.05 8.27
C ARG A 214 -7.39 12.75 7.10
N ILE A 215 -8.16 13.48 6.29
CA ILE A 215 -7.67 14.33 5.22
C ILE A 215 -8.21 15.73 5.45
N GLY A 216 -7.32 16.70 5.68
CA GLY A 216 -7.72 18.08 6.01
C GLY A 216 -8.64 18.15 7.24
N GLY A 217 -8.40 17.29 8.24
CA GLY A 217 -9.21 17.20 9.46
C GLY A 217 -10.48 16.34 9.35
N THR A 218 -10.95 16.05 8.13
CA THR A 218 -12.16 15.25 7.87
C THR A 218 -11.82 13.76 7.81
N MET A 219 -12.62 12.90 8.45
CA MET A 219 -12.47 11.46 8.32
C MET A 219 -12.91 11.00 6.92
N VAL A 220 -12.03 10.31 6.21
CA VAL A 220 -12.26 9.73 4.90
C VAL A 220 -12.16 8.21 5.02
N VAL A 221 -13.14 7.52 4.43
CA VAL A 221 -13.19 6.07 4.37
C VAL A 221 -13.03 5.61 2.92
N ARG A 222 -12.21 4.57 2.72
CA ARG A 222 -11.95 3.93 1.44
C ARG A 222 -12.14 2.42 1.57
N PRO A 223 -12.79 1.74 0.61
CA PRO A 223 -12.79 0.29 0.60
C PRO A 223 -11.37 -0.22 0.41
N VAL A 224 -11.01 -1.27 1.13
CA VAL A 224 -9.78 -2.02 0.87
C VAL A 224 -10.09 -3.08 -0.17
N VAL A 225 -9.44 -3.00 -1.33
CA VAL A 225 -9.74 -3.90 -2.45
C VAL A 225 -8.81 -5.12 -2.39
N PRO A 226 -9.35 -6.35 -2.36
CA PRO A 226 -8.56 -7.56 -2.42
C PRO A 226 -7.74 -7.62 -3.71
N ALA A 227 -6.53 -8.15 -3.65
CA ALA A 227 -5.66 -8.28 -4.81
C ALA A 227 -4.69 -9.45 -4.64
N ASP A 228 -4.10 -9.89 -5.74
CA ASP A 228 -2.94 -10.78 -5.73
C ASP A 228 -1.72 -10.07 -6.31
N ASP A 229 -0.57 -10.33 -5.68
CA ASP A 229 0.72 -9.81 -6.15
C ASP A 229 1.29 -10.75 -7.22
N MET A 230 1.06 -10.40 -8.49
CA MET A 230 1.43 -11.19 -9.65
C MET A 230 2.66 -10.63 -10.35
N MET A 231 3.55 -11.52 -10.80
CA MET A 231 4.73 -11.18 -11.57
C MET A 231 4.49 -11.29 -13.08
N GLN A 232 4.88 -10.25 -13.82
CA GLN A 232 4.94 -10.22 -15.27
C GLN A 232 6.41 -10.23 -15.72
N ALA A 233 6.73 -11.11 -16.68
CA ALA A 233 8.04 -11.18 -17.34
C ALA A 233 9.25 -11.18 -16.38
N PHE A 234 9.15 -11.92 -15.27
CA PHE A 234 10.23 -12.13 -14.29
C PHE A 234 10.72 -10.91 -13.49
N ALA A 235 10.10 -9.74 -13.65
CA ALA A 235 10.57 -8.51 -12.98
C ALA A 235 9.45 -7.60 -12.48
N TYR A 236 8.38 -7.40 -13.26
CA TYR A 236 7.33 -6.44 -12.93
C TYR A 236 6.30 -7.08 -12.01
N ARG A 237 5.92 -6.39 -10.92
CA ARG A 237 4.92 -6.87 -9.97
C ARG A 237 3.68 -5.98 -9.96
N HIS A 238 2.52 -6.61 -10.07
CA HIS A 238 1.23 -5.96 -10.17
C HIS A 238 0.32 -6.45 -9.06
N LEU A 239 -0.34 -5.52 -8.38
CA LEU A 239 -1.46 -5.83 -7.50
C LEU A 239 -2.71 -5.96 -8.36
N VAL A 240 -3.04 -7.19 -8.75
CA VAL A 240 -4.19 -7.49 -9.61
C VAL A 240 -5.45 -7.59 -8.75
N PRO A 241 -6.43 -6.67 -8.91
CA PRO A 241 -7.62 -6.67 -8.05
C PRO A 241 -8.47 -7.93 -8.23
N ALA A 242 -9.00 -8.44 -7.12
CA ALA A 242 -10.03 -9.45 -7.06
C ALA A 242 -11.34 -8.84 -6.57
N ARG A 243 -12.47 -9.50 -6.88
CA ARG A 243 -13.80 -9.02 -6.47
C ARG A 243 -14.04 -9.18 -4.97
N GLU A 244 -13.49 -10.22 -4.36
CA GLU A 244 -13.79 -10.61 -2.98
C GLU A 244 -12.51 -11.06 -2.26
N LEU A 245 -12.45 -10.81 -0.95
CA LEU A 245 -11.47 -11.42 -0.06
C LEU A 245 -12.10 -12.69 0.50
N LEU A 246 -11.68 -13.86 0.02
CA LEU A 246 -12.27 -15.13 0.43
C LEU A 246 -11.43 -15.82 1.49
N VAL A 247 -12.08 -16.24 2.58
CA VAL A 247 -11.44 -16.94 3.68
C VAL A 247 -12.06 -18.31 3.86
N ALA A 248 -11.27 -19.35 3.70
CA ALA A 248 -11.69 -20.72 3.95
C ALA A 248 -11.01 -21.26 5.20
N ILE A 249 -11.78 -21.93 6.06
CA ILE A 249 -11.30 -22.53 7.31
C ILE A 249 -11.44 -24.04 7.16
N GLY A 250 -10.31 -24.74 7.09
CA GLY A 250 -10.28 -26.18 6.81
C GLY A 250 -9.73 -27.00 7.97
N GLY A 251 -10.33 -28.18 8.17
CA GLY A 251 -9.91 -29.16 9.18
C GLY A 251 -10.64 -29.00 10.51
N ALA A 252 -10.68 -30.08 11.30
CA ALA A 252 -11.24 -30.04 12.64
C ALA A 252 -10.37 -29.13 13.51
N ALA A 253 -10.77 -27.86 13.63
CA ALA A 253 -10.26 -26.96 14.65
C ALA A 253 -10.66 -27.57 16.01
N ARG A 254 -9.81 -28.44 16.57
CA ARG A 254 -9.90 -28.80 17.98
C ARG A 254 -9.74 -27.49 18.72
N TYR A 255 -10.83 -27.03 19.32
CA TYR A 255 -10.99 -25.83 20.12
C TYR A 255 -9.65 -25.26 20.59
N ALA A 256 -9.12 -24.29 19.84
CA ALA A 256 -7.93 -23.56 20.23
C ALA A 256 -8.43 -22.24 20.84
N PRO A 257 -8.20 -22.00 22.14
CA PRO A 257 -8.46 -20.69 22.73
C PRO A 257 -7.79 -19.57 21.92
N PRO A 258 -8.39 -18.37 21.90
CA PRO A 258 -7.85 -17.25 21.14
C PRO A 258 -6.41 -16.96 21.59
N ILE A 259 -5.50 -16.87 20.63
CA ILE A 259 -4.15 -16.35 20.84
C ILE A 259 -4.24 -14.83 20.70
N GLY A 260 -3.68 -14.10 21.67
CA GLY A 260 -3.72 -12.64 21.70
C GLY A 260 -2.46 -12.06 22.31
N LEU A 261 -2.13 -10.82 21.99
CA LEU A 261 -1.10 -10.09 22.71
C LEU A 261 -1.63 -9.76 24.11
N ALA A 262 -0.79 -9.90 25.13
CA ALA A 262 -1.16 -9.55 26.50
C ALA A 262 -1.15 -8.04 26.71
N ASP A 263 -0.23 -7.34 26.05
CA ASP A 263 -0.06 -5.91 26.16
C ASP A 263 -0.81 -5.16 25.05
N ALA A 264 -1.35 -4.00 25.40
CA ALA A 264 -1.99 -3.10 24.45
C ALA A 264 -0.95 -2.10 23.90
N GLY A 265 -0.95 -1.92 22.57
CA GLY A 265 -0.14 -0.93 21.88
C GLY A 265 1.16 -1.46 21.28
N PRO A 266 1.96 -0.59 20.65
CA PRO A 266 3.18 -1.00 19.96
C PRO A 266 4.32 -1.32 20.94
N VAL A 267 5.04 -2.41 20.65
CA VAL A 267 6.28 -2.76 21.33
C VAL A 267 7.36 -1.75 20.96
N ARG A 268 7.96 -1.10 21.96
CA ARG A 268 9.01 -0.11 21.75
C ARG A 268 10.37 -0.75 21.88
N ILE A 269 11.09 -0.88 20.76
CA ILE A 269 12.42 -1.52 20.71
C ILE A 269 13.48 -0.42 20.62
N PRO A 270 14.35 -0.25 21.64
CA PRO A 270 15.45 0.71 21.55
C PRO A 270 16.44 0.35 20.44
N VAL A 271 17.01 1.34 19.76
CA VAL A 271 18.12 1.11 18.81
C VAL A 271 19.27 0.38 19.50
N GLY A 272 19.66 -0.78 18.97
CA GLY A 272 20.70 -1.64 19.55
C GLY A 272 20.27 -2.39 20.81
N GLY A 273 18.99 -2.30 21.20
CA GLY A 273 18.42 -2.87 22.41
C GLY A 273 17.38 -3.94 22.14
N THR A 274 16.71 -4.34 23.22
CA THR A 274 15.70 -5.41 23.22
C THR A 274 14.40 -4.91 23.83
N ALA A 275 13.30 -5.58 23.50
CA ALA A 275 12.01 -5.39 24.13
C ALA A 275 11.30 -6.74 24.27
N GLN A 276 10.47 -6.86 25.30
CA GLN A 276 9.66 -8.06 25.52
C GLN A 276 8.23 -7.83 25.03
N VAL A 277 7.62 -8.89 24.51
CA VAL A 277 6.20 -8.94 24.22
C VAL A 277 5.64 -10.26 24.71
N ARG A 278 4.53 -10.19 25.44
CA ARG A 278 3.85 -11.38 25.96
C ARG A 278 2.66 -11.75 25.09
N VAL A 279 2.56 -13.02 24.75
CA VAL A 279 1.48 -13.60 23.95
C VAL A 279 0.73 -14.59 24.82
N ASN A 280 -0.56 -14.34 25.01
CA ASN A 280 -1.46 -15.28 25.68
C ASN A 280 -1.69 -16.47 24.74
N ALA A 281 -1.32 -17.66 25.21
CA ALA A 281 -1.48 -18.89 24.43
C ALA A 281 -1.96 -20.03 25.34
N PRO A 282 -2.92 -20.85 24.88
CA PRO A 282 -3.45 -21.94 25.68
C PRO A 282 -2.42 -23.06 25.85
N ARG A 283 -2.41 -23.68 27.04
CA ARG A 283 -1.54 -24.81 27.39
C ARG A 283 -1.72 -25.95 26.39
N ARG A 284 -0.70 -26.21 25.55
CA ARG A 284 -0.58 -27.42 24.74
C ARG A 284 0.65 -28.23 25.17
N PRO A 285 0.57 -29.58 25.23
CA PRO A 285 1.72 -30.42 25.50
C PRO A 285 2.66 -30.46 24.30
N ALA A 286 3.96 -30.36 24.60
CA ALA A 286 5.14 -30.38 23.72
C ALA A 286 5.43 -29.11 22.90
N LEU A 287 5.51 -27.95 23.57
CA LEU A 287 6.17 -26.74 23.04
C LEU A 287 7.63 -27.01 22.61
N SER A 288 8.25 -28.10 23.06
CA SER A 288 9.57 -28.55 22.61
C SER A 288 9.66 -28.90 21.11
N ALA A 289 8.53 -29.16 20.44
CA ALA A 289 8.49 -29.47 19.01
C ALA A 289 8.06 -28.28 18.13
N ILE A 290 7.69 -27.15 18.73
CA ILE A 290 7.24 -25.93 18.04
C ILE A 290 8.39 -24.94 18.03
N ARG A 291 8.73 -24.45 16.84
CA ARG A 291 9.68 -23.37 16.62
C ARG A 291 8.94 -22.11 16.23
N LEU A 292 9.47 -20.96 16.68
CA LEU A 292 8.97 -19.65 16.31
C LEU A 292 10.05 -18.88 15.59
N GLU A 293 9.67 -18.16 14.54
CA GLU A 293 10.55 -17.20 13.87
C GLU A 293 9.76 -16.00 13.36
N LEU A 294 10.47 -14.91 13.09
CA LEU A 294 9.86 -13.77 12.40
C LEU A 294 9.65 -14.11 10.93
N PHE A 295 8.44 -13.90 10.45
CA PHE A 295 8.08 -14.03 9.04
C PHE A 295 8.33 -12.70 8.31
N GLU A 296 9.36 -12.69 7.47
CA GLU A 296 9.78 -11.53 6.66
C GLU A 296 9.95 -10.22 7.46
N PRO A 297 10.73 -10.21 8.55
CA PRO A 297 10.94 -9.01 9.36
C PRO A 297 11.71 -7.93 8.59
N PRO A 298 11.60 -6.66 8.99
CA PRO A 298 12.53 -5.63 8.56
C PRO A 298 13.97 -6.04 8.89
N LYS A 299 14.89 -5.70 7.98
CA LYS A 299 16.31 -6.00 8.16
C LYS A 299 16.78 -5.53 9.53
N GLY A 300 17.47 -6.41 10.26
CA GLY A 300 18.05 -6.12 11.57
C GLY A 300 17.07 -6.17 12.76
N VAL A 301 15.79 -6.47 12.53
CA VAL A 301 14.86 -6.83 13.60
C VAL A 301 14.80 -8.34 13.71
N ILE A 302 15.12 -8.88 14.87
CA ILE A 302 15.20 -10.33 15.11
C ILE A 302 14.40 -10.74 16.35
N LEU A 303 13.94 -11.99 16.35
CA LEU A 303 13.45 -12.68 17.54
C LEU A 303 14.66 -13.31 18.21
N GLU A 304 15.12 -12.72 19.32
CA GLU A 304 16.33 -13.12 20.03
C GLU A 304 16.09 -14.33 20.93
N ASP A 305 14.95 -14.35 21.63
CA ASP A 305 14.61 -15.44 22.54
C ASP A 305 13.09 -15.66 22.64
N VAL A 306 12.72 -16.87 23.05
CA VAL A 306 11.35 -17.29 23.30
C VAL A 306 11.31 -18.09 24.59
N THR A 307 10.64 -17.54 25.60
CA THR A 307 10.39 -18.23 26.86
C THR A 307 8.96 -18.73 26.90
N VAL A 308 8.79 -20.00 27.28
CA VAL A 308 7.48 -20.61 27.53
C VAL A 308 7.03 -20.26 28.95
N GLU A 309 5.87 -19.65 29.08
CA GLU A 309 5.26 -19.28 30.37
C GLU A 309 4.04 -20.16 30.67
N PRO A 310 3.61 -20.27 31.95
CA PRO A 310 2.43 -21.06 32.32
C PRO A 310 1.11 -20.66 31.64
N ASP A 311 1.02 -19.43 31.15
CA ASP A 311 -0.13 -18.78 30.54
C ASP A 311 0.13 -18.25 29.12
N GLY A 312 1.31 -18.55 28.53
CA GLY A 312 1.63 -18.04 27.21
C GLY A 312 3.10 -18.16 26.81
N LEU A 313 3.55 -17.16 26.06
CA LEU A 313 4.91 -17.02 25.55
C LEU A 313 5.42 -15.61 25.85
N THR A 314 6.68 -15.50 26.27
CA THR A 314 7.41 -14.24 26.29
C THR A 314 8.39 -14.26 25.11
N LEU A 315 8.25 -13.30 24.20
CA LEU A 315 9.14 -13.13 23.05
C LEU A 315 10.08 -11.96 23.33
N VAL A 316 11.38 -12.16 23.13
CA VAL A 316 12.39 -11.10 23.20
C VAL A 316 12.72 -10.66 21.78
N LEU A 317 12.35 -9.42 21.44
CA LEU A 317 12.63 -8.80 20.16
C LEU A 317 13.86 -7.90 20.27
N LYS A 318 14.70 -7.88 19.25
CA LYS A 318 15.93 -7.08 19.21
C LYS A 318 16.06 -6.29 17.93
N ALA A 319 16.52 -5.04 18.06
CA ALA A 319 16.94 -4.21 16.94
C ALA A 319 18.49 -4.19 16.91
N ASP A 320 19.09 -4.95 16.00
CA ASP A 320 20.54 -5.00 15.82
C ASP A 320 21.09 -3.78 15.05
N ALA A 321 22.39 -3.78 14.74
CA ALA A 321 23.05 -2.67 14.03
C ALA A 321 22.50 -2.40 12.62
N GLY A 322 21.83 -3.37 12.00
CA GLY A 322 21.17 -3.26 10.70
C GLY A 322 19.71 -2.83 10.77
N ALA A 323 19.16 -2.63 11.98
CA ALA A 323 17.77 -2.27 12.20
C ALA A 323 17.42 -0.88 11.62
N PRO A 324 16.14 -0.62 11.32
CA PRO A 324 15.69 0.71 10.94
C PRO A 324 16.00 1.77 12.00
N LYS A 325 16.05 3.02 11.58
CA LYS A 325 16.28 4.16 12.48
C LYS A 325 15.09 4.38 13.42
N ALA A 326 15.34 5.13 14.50
CA ALA A 326 14.28 5.58 15.40
C ALA A 326 13.15 6.30 14.66
N GLY A 327 11.90 6.08 15.09
CA GLY A 327 10.68 6.52 14.43
C GLY A 327 10.15 5.56 13.37
N TYR A 328 10.86 4.48 13.06
CA TYR A 328 10.33 3.41 12.21
C TYR A 328 9.26 2.62 12.96
N ALA A 329 8.08 2.50 12.37
CA ALA A 329 6.98 1.69 12.89
C ALA A 329 6.46 0.74 11.81
N ASP A 330 6.09 -0.47 12.22
CA ASP A 330 5.54 -1.53 11.38
C ASP A 330 4.89 -2.60 12.29
N ASN A 331 4.53 -3.75 11.75
CA ASN A 331 4.17 -4.94 12.51
C ASN A 331 5.19 -6.06 12.29
N LEU A 332 5.39 -6.88 13.32
CA LEU A 332 6.09 -8.15 13.22
C LEU A 332 5.08 -9.29 13.17
N ILE A 333 5.31 -10.22 12.26
CA ILE A 333 4.56 -11.47 12.17
C ILE A 333 5.47 -12.59 12.67
N VAL A 334 4.97 -13.40 13.61
CA VAL A 334 5.68 -14.57 14.11
C VAL A 334 5.02 -15.81 13.54
N GLU A 335 5.78 -16.62 12.81
CA GLU A 335 5.32 -17.92 12.32
C GLU A 335 5.67 -19.02 13.33
N ALA A 336 4.69 -19.87 13.62
CA ALA A 336 4.89 -21.11 14.35
C ALA A 336 5.01 -22.28 13.36
N PHE A 337 6.04 -23.10 13.49
CA PHE A 337 6.26 -24.24 12.63
C PHE A 337 6.86 -25.44 13.38
N THR A 338 6.77 -26.62 12.77
CA THR A 338 7.46 -27.82 13.23
C THR A 338 8.27 -28.44 12.08
N GLU A 339 9.31 -29.18 12.41
CA GLU A 339 10.17 -29.88 11.47
C GLU A 339 9.94 -31.38 11.59
N MET A 340 9.47 -32.03 10.52
CA MET A 340 9.40 -33.49 10.46
C MET A 340 10.71 -34.05 9.91
N ALA A 341 11.33 -34.98 10.64
CA ALA A 341 12.49 -35.72 10.14
C ALA A 341 12.12 -36.50 8.87
N GLY A 342 12.95 -36.42 7.84
CA GLY A 342 12.79 -37.23 6.64
C GLY A 342 13.05 -38.70 6.96
N GLY A 343 12.07 -39.57 6.72
CA GLY A 343 12.27 -41.02 6.83
C GLY A 343 13.23 -41.54 5.74
N PRO A 344 13.97 -42.64 5.98
CA PRO A 344 14.82 -43.24 4.97
C PRO A 344 13.98 -43.72 3.77
N GLN A 345 14.37 -43.32 2.55
CA GLN A 345 13.82 -43.85 1.31
C GLN A 345 14.90 -44.67 0.58
N ASN A 346 14.64 -45.97 0.40
CA ASN A 346 15.29 -46.90 -0.54
C ASN A 346 16.67 -46.46 -1.07
N GLY A 347 17.69 -46.44 -0.21
CA GLY A 347 19.09 -46.26 -0.62
C GLY A 347 19.47 -44.87 -1.17
N ARG A 348 18.64 -43.83 -1.01
CA ARG A 348 19.00 -42.43 -1.31
C ARG A 348 19.15 -41.61 -0.03
N ALA A 349 20.02 -40.60 -0.07
CA ALA A 349 20.32 -39.71 1.06
C ALA A 349 19.04 -39.17 1.70
N ALA A 350 19.02 -39.12 3.05
CA ALA A 350 17.89 -38.65 3.82
C ALA A 350 17.39 -37.29 3.32
N ASN A 351 16.10 -37.21 3.00
CA ASN A 351 15.49 -35.98 2.50
C ASN A 351 15.59 -34.90 3.59
N ARG A 352 15.90 -33.64 3.21
CA ARG A 352 15.88 -32.52 4.17
C ARG A 352 14.51 -32.50 4.86
N GLY A 353 14.50 -32.45 6.20
CA GLY A 353 13.28 -32.47 7.00
C GLY A 353 12.25 -31.46 6.47
N ARG A 354 10.98 -31.83 6.47
CA ARG A 354 9.91 -30.99 5.92
C ARG A 354 9.43 -30.02 6.99
N ARG A 355 9.60 -28.71 6.75
CA ARG A 355 8.95 -27.66 7.53
C ARG A 355 7.45 -27.70 7.29
N LEU A 356 6.69 -27.76 8.37
CA LEU A 356 5.23 -27.68 8.37
C LEU A 356 4.82 -26.44 9.17
N SER A 357 4.24 -25.46 8.48
CA SER A 357 3.64 -24.29 9.13
C SER A 357 2.46 -24.71 9.99
N LEU A 358 2.41 -24.21 11.21
CA LEU A 358 1.30 -24.36 12.14
C LEU A 358 0.40 -23.10 12.15
N GLY A 359 0.80 -22.06 11.42
CA GLY A 359 0.14 -20.76 11.32
C GLY A 359 0.98 -19.64 11.91
N VAL A 360 0.39 -18.46 12.04
CA VAL A 360 1.05 -17.26 12.58
C VAL A 360 0.38 -16.79 13.88
N LEU A 361 1.13 -16.08 14.72
CA LEU A 361 0.60 -15.34 15.86
C LEU A 361 -0.06 -14.03 15.38
N PRO A 362 -0.92 -13.39 16.20
CA PRO A 362 -1.39 -12.04 15.91
C PRO A 362 -0.24 -11.07 15.63
N ALA A 363 -0.42 -10.20 14.64
CA ALA A 363 0.55 -9.17 14.29
C ALA A 363 0.92 -8.33 15.53
N ILE A 364 2.23 -8.14 15.75
CA ILE A 364 2.79 -7.39 16.86
C ILE A 364 3.19 -6.00 16.35
N PRO A 365 2.42 -4.94 16.63
CA PRO A 365 2.84 -3.59 16.26
C PRO A 365 4.11 -3.24 17.02
N PHE A 366 5.05 -2.57 16.37
CA PHE A 366 6.28 -2.12 17.03
C PHE A 366 6.75 -0.77 16.50
N GLU A 367 7.62 -0.14 17.29
CA GLU A 367 8.30 1.09 16.95
C GLU A 367 9.76 1.01 17.41
N ILE A 368 10.68 1.43 16.54
CA ILE A 368 12.07 1.64 16.93
C ILE A 368 12.18 2.99 17.63
N ILE A 369 12.66 2.99 18.87
CA ILE A 369 12.81 4.21 19.68
C ILE A 369 14.29 4.56 19.89
N GLN A 370 14.56 5.83 20.17
CA GLN A 370 15.88 6.22 20.67
C GLN A 370 16.13 5.55 22.03
N ARG A 371 17.42 5.31 22.30
CA ARG A 371 17.86 4.61 23.50
C ARG A 371 17.69 5.46 24.75
#